data_AF-A0A8T4U0B9-F1
#
_entry.id   AF-A0A8T4U0B9-F1
#
_cell.length_a   1.000
_cell.length_b   1.000
_cell.length_c   1.000
_cell.angle_alpha   90.00
_cell.angle_beta   90.00
_cell.angle_gamma   90.00
#
_symmetry.space_group_name_H-M   'P 1'
#
loop_
_entity.id
_entity.type
_entity.pdbx_description
1 polymer ?
#
loop_
_entity_poly.entity_id
_entity_poly.type
_entity_poly.pdbx_seq_one_letter_code
_entity_poly.pdbx_strand_id
1 'polypeptide(L)'
;MGYPYNELVAPAVLLANPGITREKFAALLDQTHSSSFKKYQQGEAWDYYDTRFEDNLYHRGLEGLAHILSLEYSEPYKEFIAPPNPKTDENGLLIHPPRNFSSVPHIGTVEDIVKSRFVVIVHKRNIVEPRMRTTRYSWDRLSIGSIWEEVQLGEEMGIVTKIFTETELNEGEDDMDNGPNWEYNMEIKPFYGEYDTILFETEEDLWEAWPQFHPDNIFDWSQEKGHFSRSEKKFLWLRKEDRYYFDPQTFHQIPAGTNAGGLGYTDLILTAGALRHNAWKILSYRGLEHLQQFLRDFPDVARDYEKAVWDSHTSLHAKRKGMTVTQLLRERL
;
A
#
# COMPACT_ATOMS: atom_id res chain seq x y z
N MET A 1 9.82 -2.64 -11.43
CA MET A 1 11.14 -3.02 -10.84
C MET A 1 11.23 -2.35 -9.48
N GLY A 2 11.20 -3.13 -8.40
CA GLY A 2 11.10 -2.63 -7.03
C GLY A 2 12.44 -2.16 -6.46
N TYR A 3 12.37 -1.39 -5.37
CA TYR A 3 13.50 -1.03 -4.52
C TYR A 3 14.10 -2.33 -3.94
N PRO A 4 15.42 -2.55 -4.02
CA PRO A 4 15.98 -3.82 -3.57
C PRO A 4 15.70 -4.09 -2.09
N TYR A 5 15.55 -3.08 -1.23
CA TYR A 5 15.39 -3.31 0.21
C TYR A 5 14.27 -2.54 0.92
N ASN A 6 13.50 -1.69 0.22
CA ASN A 6 12.44 -0.92 0.89
C ASN A 6 11.39 -1.83 1.56
N GLU A 7 11.04 -2.92 0.89
CA GLU A 7 10.09 -3.92 1.42
C GLU A 7 10.60 -4.65 2.68
N LEU A 8 11.91 -4.59 2.95
CA LEU A 8 12.54 -5.19 4.12
C LEU A 8 12.76 -4.22 5.27
N VAL A 9 12.52 -2.91 5.10
CA VAL A 9 12.74 -1.91 6.14
C VAL A 9 11.93 -2.24 7.39
N ALA A 10 10.61 -2.42 7.26
CA ALA A 10 9.77 -2.74 8.40
C ALA A 10 10.08 -4.11 9.05
N PRO A 11 10.26 -5.21 8.28
CA PRO A 11 10.83 -6.44 8.80
C PRO A 11 12.14 -6.25 9.59
N ALA A 12 13.07 -5.45 9.07
CA ALA A 12 14.38 -5.22 9.67
C ALA A 12 14.29 -4.40 10.96
N VAL A 13 13.38 -3.42 11.03
CA VAL A 13 13.09 -2.69 12.27
C VAL A 13 12.63 -3.66 13.36
N LEU A 14 11.69 -4.57 13.05
CA LEU A 14 11.22 -5.55 14.02
C LEU A 14 12.28 -6.58 14.40
N LEU A 15 13.13 -6.98 13.45
CA LEU A 15 14.25 -7.88 13.73
C LEU A 15 15.25 -7.23 14.70
N ALA A 16 15.55 -5.95 14.52
CA ALA A 16 16.47 -5.21 15.38
C ALA A 16 15.84 -4.81 16.72
N ASN A 17 14.52 -4.69 16.79
CA ASN A 17 13.78 -4.20 17.96
C ASN A 17 12.61 -5.14 18.32
N PRO A 18 12.88 -6.38 18.76
CA PRO A 18 11.82 -7.31 19.13
C PRO A 18 11.03 -6.77 20.33
N GLY A 19 9.71 -6.70 20.18
CA GLY A 19 8.81 -6.20 21.22
C GLY A 19 8.71 -4.67 21.27
N ILE A 20 8.87 -4.02 20.13
CA ILE A 20 8.71 -2.57 19.98
C ILE A 20 7.22 -2.17 20.07
N THR A 21 6.92 -1.02 20.65
CA THR A 21 5.56 -0.47 20.67
C THR A 21 5.23 0.13 19.31
N ARG A 22 3.93 0.27 19.02
CA ARG A 22 3.42 0.87 17.78
C ARG A 22 4.06 2.24 17.48
N GLU A 23 4.06 3.13 18.47
CA GLU A 23 4.54 4.52 18.31
C GLU A 23 6.04 4.56 18.04
N LYS A 24 6.81 3.71 18.73
CA LYS A 24 8.26 3.60 18.49
C LYS A 24 8.54 2.97 17.13
N PHE A 25 7.72 2.03 16.69
CA PHE A 25 7.86 1.42 15.37
C PHE A 25 7.61 2.46 14.27
N ALA A 26 6.50 3.19 14.34
CA ALA A 26 6.23 4.30 13.42
C ALA A 26 7.37 5.31 13.42
N ALA A 27 7.84 5.75 14.60
CA ALA A 27 8.93 6.72 14.70
C ALA A 27 10.26 6.25 14.09
N LEU A 28 10.57 4.94 14.14
CA LEU A 28 11.77 4.39 13.49
C LEU A 28 11.61 4.30 11.96
N LEU A 29 10.40 4.03 11.48
CA LEU A 29 10.10 4.07 10.06
C LEU A 29 10.20 5.50 9.52
N ASP A 30 9.67 6.49 10.25
CA ASP A 30 9.74 7.91 9.90
C ASP A 30 11.18 8.44 9.77
N GLN A 31 12.13 7.81 10.47
CA GLN A 31 13.56 8.15 10.43
C GLN A 31 14.34 7.44 9.31
N THR A 32 13.71 6.49 8.63
CA THR A 32 14.37 5.71 7.58
C THR A 32 14.21 6.40 6.24
N HIS A 33 15.33 6.67 5.57
CA HIS A 33 15.33 7.29 4.25
C HIS A 33 15.72 6.29 3.17
N SER A 34 15.08 6.39 2.00
CA SER A 34 15.41 5.60 0.82
C SER A 34 15.43 6.48 -0.41
N SER A 35 16.12 6.05 -1.47
CA SER A 35 16.07 6.79 -2.75
C SER A 35 15.92 5.86 -3.94
N SER A 36 14.94 6.17 -4.77
CA SER A 36 14.51 5.35 -5.90
C SER A 36 15.29 5.61 -7.18
N PHE A 37 15.81 6.84 -7.34
CA PHE A 37 16.49 7.24 -8.59
C PHE A 37 17.89 7.80 -8.38
N LYS A 38 18.35 7.95 -7.13
CA LYS A 38 19.66 8.55 -6.87
C LYS A 38 20.79 7.56 -7.17
N LYS A 39 21.67 7.98 -8.08
CA LYS A 39 22.99 7.39 -8.23
C LYS A 39 23.94 8.13 -7.31
N TYR A 40 24.39 7.44 -6.26
CA TYR A 40 25.33 8.03 -5.32
C TYR A 40 26.74 8.11 -5.93
N GLN A 41 27.42 9.22 -5.69
CA GLN A 41 28.81 9.41 -6.08
C GLN A 41 29.75 8.71 -5.09
N GLN A 42 30.99 8.49 -5.53
CA GLN A 42 32.06 8.02 -4.67
C GLN A 42 32.41 9.12 -3.66
N GLY A 43 32.44 8.77 -2.36
CA GLY A 43 32.75 9.71 -1.28
C GLY A 43 31.53 10.39 -0.64
N GLU A 44 30.32 10.24 -1.19
CA GLU A 44 29.10 10.65 -0.47
C GLU A 44 28.92 9.81 0.80
N ALA A 45 28.47 10.48 1.87
CA ALA A 45 28.23 9.86 3.16
C ALA A 45 27.13 8.78 3.07
N TRP A 46 27.22 7.79 3.95
CA TRP A 46 26.28 6.66 3.98
C TRP A 46 24.85 7.08 4.35
N ASP A 47 24.72 8.10 5.19
CA ASP A 47 23.48 8.72 5.69
C ASP A 47 22.99 9.88 4.83
N TYR A 48 23.62 10.11 3.68
CA TYR A 48 23.15 11.13 2.76
C TYR A 48 21.83 10.70 2.13
N TYR A 49 20.84 11.59 2.16
CA TYR A 49 19.56 11.43 1.49
C TYR A 49 19.17 12.72 0.77
N ASP A 50 18.27 12.58 -0.21
CA ASP A 50 17.69 13.71 -0.93
C ASP A 50 16.21 13.74 -0.59
N THR A 51 15.72 14.85 -0.03
CA THR A 51 14.33 15.03 0.41
C THR A 51 13.32 15.10 -0.75
N ARG A 52 13.66 14.55 -1.92
CA ARG A 52 12.72 14.44 -3.04
C ARG A 52 11.56 13.52 -2.65
N PHE A 53 10.46 13.69 -3.37
CA PHE A 53 9.11 13.11 -3.24
C PHE A 53 8.97 11.67 -2.68
N GLU A 54 10.02 10.87 -2.72
CA GLU A 54 10.09 9.47 -2.29
C GLU A 54 9.98 9.29 -0.77
N ASP A 55 10.46 10.25 0.04
CA ASP A 55 10.27 10.26 1.51
C ASP A 55 8.81 10.56 1.91
N ASN A 56 7.97 11.03 0.98
CA ASN A 56 6.54 11.24 1.20
C ASN A 56 5.70 10.03 0.78
N LEU A 57 6.28 9.09 0.02
CA LEU A 57 5.47 8.12 -0.68
C LEU A 57 4.98 6.99 0.21
N TYR A 58 5.72 6.57 1.23
CA TYR A 58 5.28 5.48 2.12
C TYR A 58 5.93 5.60 3.49
N HIS A 59 5.17 5.29 4.55
CA HIS A 59 5.64 5.06 5.92
C HIS A 59 5.64 6.26 6.88
N ARG A 60 4.71 7.22 6.77
CA ARG A 60 4.57 8.28 7.78
C ARG A 60 3.56 7.96 8.86
N GLY A 61 4.01 8.04 10.11
CA GLY A 61 3.16 7.92 11.29
C GLY A 61 2.41 6.59 11.37
N LEU A 62 1.26 6.63 12.06
CA LEU A 62 0.46 5.43 12.34
C LEU A 62 -0.26 4.90 11.10
N GLU A 63 -0.73 5.76 10.21
CA GLU A 63 -1.37 5.35 8.95
C GLU A 63 -0.38 4.59 8.05
N GLY A 64 0.83 5.14 7.88
CA GLY A 64 1.89 4.47 7.12
C GLY A 64 2.25 3.11 7.70
N LEU A 65 2.38 3.01 9.03
CA LEU A 65 2.62 1.73 9.70
C LEU A 65 1.46 0.73 9.50
N ALA A 66 0.21 1.16 9.60
CA ALA A 66 -0.94 0.28 9.41
C ALA A 66 -0.97 -0.34 8.01
N HIS A 67 -0.70 0.46 6.97
CA HIS A 67 -0.59 -0.01 5.59
C HIS A 67 0.58 -0.98 5.38
N ILE A 68 1.72 -0.74 6.02
CA ILE A 68 2.87 -1.65 5.98
C ILE A 68 2.51 -3.00 6.58
N LEU A 69 1.85 -2.99 7.73
CA LEU A 69 1.44 -4.18 8.46
C LEU A 69 0.27 -4.91 7.80
N SER A 70 -0.31 -4.35 6.73
CA SER A 70 -1.54 -4.86 6.10
C SER A 70 -2.64 -5.06 7.14
N LEU A 71 -2.84 -4.08 8.02
CA LEU A 71 -3.94 -4.15 8.97
C LEU A 71 -5.27 -4.13 8.22
N GLU A 72 -6.20 -4.95 8.68
CA GLU A 72 -7.58 -4.84 8.24
C GLU A 72 -8.20 -3.52 8.70
N TYR A 73 -9.27 -3.09 8.05
CA TYR A 73 -10.08 -2.02 8.59
C TYR A 73 -10.78 -2.46 9.88
N SER A 74 -10.90 -1.55 10.83
CA SER A 74 -11.64 -1.79 12.06
C SER A 74 -13.13 -2.00 11.75
N GLU A 75 -13.84 -2.75 12.59
CA GLU A 75 -15.30 -2.89 12.45
C GLU A 75 -16.03 -1.53 12.50
N PRO A 76 -15.71 -0.60 13.42
CA PRO A 76 -16.30 0.75 13.39
C PRO A 76 -16.10 1.48 12.05
N TYR A 77 -14.93 1.37 11.43
CA TYR A 77 -14.68 2.01 10.14
C TYR A 77 -15.38 1.29 8.99
N LYS A 78 -15.42 -0.05 9.01
CA LYS A 78 -16.23 -0.83 8.06
C LYS A 78 -17.69 -0.41 8.14
N GLU A 79 -18.28 -0.27 9.33
CA GLU A 79 -19.64 0.24 9.53
C GLU A 79 -19.82 1.69 9.06
N PHE A 80 -18.79 2.53 9.20
CA PHE A 80 -18.80 3.89 8.67
C PHE A 80 -18.88 3.91 7.14
N ILE A 81 -18.20 2.99 6.45
CA ILE A 81 -18.15 2.94 4.98
C ILE A 81 -19.12 1.94 4.31
N ALA A 82 -19.72 1.01 5.05
CA ALA A 82 -20.58 -0.07 4.53
C ALA A 82 -22.10 0.23 4.63
N PRO A 83 -22.94 -0.48 3.84
CA PRO A 83 -24.40 -0.48 4.01
C PRO A 83 -24.85 -1.01 5.38
N PRO A 84 -25.75 -0.33 6.12
CA PRO A 84 -26.74 0.66 5.66
C PRO A 84 -26.34 2.14 5.86
N ASN A 85 -25.05 2.43 6.01
CA ASN A 85 -24.54 3.79 6.17
C ASN A 85 -24.34 4.62 4.88
N PRO A 86 -24.56 4.13 3.64
CA PRO A 86 -24.90 5.01 2.54
C PRO A 86 -26.41 5.24 2.60
N LYS A 87 -26.78 6.47 2.93
CA LYS A 87 -28.17 6.92 2.83
C LYS A 87 -28.55 6.95 1.37
N THR A 88 -29.79 6.64 1.02
CA THR A 88 -30.30 7.06 -0.29
C THR A 88 -30.88 8.47 -0.16
N ASP A 89 -30.77 9.27 -1.20
CA ASP A 89 -31.52 10.52 -1.28
C ASP A 89 -33.01 10.27 -1.59
N GLU A 90 -33.77 11.35 -1.77
CA GLU A 90 -35.20 11.32 -2.14
C GLU A 90 -35.50 10.63 -3.48
N ASN A 91 -34.49 10.42 -4.34
CA ASN A 91 -34.60 9.74 -5.61
C ASN A 91 -34.22 8.25 -5.52
N GLY A 92 -33.88 7.75 -4.34
CA GLY A 92 -33.40 6.38 -4.15
C GLY A 92 -31.96 6.17 -4.62
N LEU A 93 -31.22 7.25 -4.92
CA LEU A 93 -29.83 7.20 -5.34
C LEU A 93 -28.90 7.19 -4.14
N LEU A 94 -27.78 6.47 -4.26
CA LEU A 94 -26.83 6.30 -3.17
C LEU A 94 -26.15 7.63 -2.81
N ILE A 95 -26.11 7.95 -1.52
CA ILE A 95 -25.25 8.99 -0.94
C ILE A 95 -24.06 8.28 -0.33
N HIS A 96 -22.88 8.60 -0.83
CA HIS A 96 -21.64 7.98 -0.40
C HIS A 96 -21.21 8.52 0.97
N PRO A 97 -20.59 7.67 1.82
CA PRO A 97 -20.00 8.15 3.06
C PRO A 97 -18.88 9.16 2.75
N PRO A 98 -18.60 10.09 3.67
CA PRO A 98 -17.51 11.06 3.53
C PRO A 98 -16.17 10.37 3.28
N ARG A 99 -15.32 10.99 2.46
CA ARG A 99 -14.00 10.46 2.10
C ARG A 99 -12.92 11.46 2.47
N ASN A 100 -11.86 10.98 3.12
CA ASN A 100 -10.63 11.74 3.34
C ASN A 100 -9.65 11.50 2.19
N PHE A 101 -9.05 12.57 1.70
CA PHE A 101 -7.90 12.55 0.81
C PHE A 101 -6.73 13.20 1.54
N SER A 102 -5.83 12.36 2.06
CA SER A 102 -4.56 12.75 2.69
C SER A 102 -3.54 13.28 1.68
N SER A 103 -3.84 13.22 0.38
CA SER A 103 -3.15 13.94 -0.68
C SER A 103 -4.12 14.21 -1.82
N VAL A 104 -4.31 15.48 -2.20
CA VAL A 104 -5.16 15.83 -3.34
C VAL A 104 -4.47 15.36 -4.63
N PRO A 105 -5.11 14.51 -5.45
CA PRO A 105 -4.61 14.24 -6.80
C PRO A 105 -4.79 15.51 -7.64
N HIS A 106 -3.69 16.07 -8.14
CA HIS A 106 -3.58 16.87 -9.37
C HIS A 106 -4.78 17.70 -9.88
N ILE A 107 -5.46 18.47 -9.03
CA ILE A 107 -6.46 19.44 -9.50
C ILE A 107 -6.18 20.79 -8.83
N GLY A 108 -5.33 21.60 -9.47
CA GLY A 108 -5.07 22.98 -9.03
C GLY A 108 -3.70 23.53 -9.45
N THR A 109 -3.53 24.85 -9.25
CA THR A 109 -2.24 25.51 -9.42
C THR A 109 -1.28 25.12 -8.30
N VAL A 110 0.03 25.15 -8.57
CA VAL A 110 1.11 24.75 -7.63
C VAL A 110 1.04 25.50 -6.29
N GLU A 111 0.45 26.70 -6.24
CA GLU A 111 0.39 27.54 -5.04
C GLU A 111 -0.74 27.17 -4.06
N ASP A 112 -1.88 26.65 -4.56
CA ASP A 112 -3.00 26.20 -3.72
C ASP A 112 -2.74 24.81 -3.10
N ILE A 113 -1.98 23.97 -3.81
CA ILE A 113 -1.51 22.64 -3.39
C ILE A 113 -0.59 22.71 -2.16
N VAL A 114 0.05 23.86 -1.92
CA VAL A 114 1.07 24.01 -0.87
C VAL A 114 0.46 24.32 0.51
N LYS A 115 -0.80 24.75 0.60
CA LYS A 115 -1.37 25.27 1.85
C LYS A 115 -2.43 24.39 2.53
N SER A 116 -3.18 23.58 1.80
CA SER A 116 -4.16 22.65 2.40
C SER A 116 -3.71 21.21 2.19
N ARG A 117 -3.38 20.49 3.27
CA ARG A 117 -2.83 19.13 3.19
C ARG A 117 -3.90 18.04 3.29
N PHE A 118 -5.04 18.34 3.91
CA PHE A 118 -6.07 17.34 4.23
C PHE A 118 -7.45 17.80 3.78
N VAL A 119 -8.16 16.93 3.06
CA VAL A 119 -9.45 17.25 2.43
C VAL A 119 -10.48 16.19 2.75
N VAL A 120 -11.64 16.60 3.26
CA VAL A 120 -12.82 15.74 3.38
C VAL A 120 -13.87 16.13 2.35
N ILE A 121 -14.25 15.17 1.52
CA ILE A 121 -15.35 15.31 0.55
C ILE A 121 -16.60 14.67 1.14
N VAL A 122 -17.67 15.45 1.28
CA VAL A 122 -18.96 15.02 1.86
C VAL A 122 -20.02 15.03 0.75
N HIS A 123 -20.50 13.85 0.36
CA HIS A 123 -21.64 13.73 -0.57
C HIS A 123 -22.92 14.17 0.17
N LYS A 124 -23.59 15.23 -0.32
CA LYS A 124 -24.82 15.77 0.27
C LYS A 124 -26.08 15.11 -0.26
N ARG A 125 -26.21 15.09 -1.59
CA ARG A 125 -27.36 14.55 -2.33
C ARG A 125 -26.98 14.38 -3.79
N ASN A 126 -27.78 13.63 -4.54
CA ASN A 126 -27.69 13.65 -6.00
C ASN A 126 -28.65 14.72 -6.56
N ILE A 127 -28.18 15.43 -7.57
CA ILE A 127 -28.98 16.36 -8.36
C ILE A 127 -29.41 15.62 -9.61
N VAL A 128 -30.71 15.40 -9.76
CA VAL A 128 -31.29 14.72 -10.92
C VAL A 128 -31.72 15.75 -11.95
N GLU A 129 -31.22 15.60 -13.16
CA GLU A 129 -31.52 16.48 -14.27
C GLU A 129 -32.78 16.03 -15.04
N PRO A 130 -33.35 16.91 -15.87
CA PRO A 130 -34.41 16.54 -16.79
C PRO A 130 -34.01 15.34 -17.67
N ARG A 131 -35.03 14.57 -18.06
CA ARG A 131 -34.83 13.42 -18.95
C ARG A 131 -34.16 13.84 -20.24
N MET A 132 -33.18 13.06 -20.66
CA MET A 132 -32.55 13.21 -21.96
C MET A 132 -32.54 11.89 -22.71
N ARG A 133 -32.64 11.99 -24.03
CA ARG A 133 -32.45 10.85 -24.91
C ARG A 133 -30.99 10.78 -25.33
N THR A 134 -30.43 9.58 -25.28
CA THR A 134 -29.01 9.37 -25.55
C THR A 134 -28.77 8.04 -26.26
N THR A 135 -27.63 7.96 -26.95
CA THR A 135 -27.06 6.71 -27.42
C THR A 135 -25.78 6.46 -26.62
N ARG A 136 -25.70 5.33 -25.93
CA ARG A 136 -24.57 4.96 -25.06
C ARG A 136 -24.27 3.48 -25.17
N TYR A 137 -23.09 3.14 -24.68
CA TYR A 137 -22.59 1.78 -24.66
C TYR A 137 -22.52 1.26 -23.22
N SER A 138 -22.61 -0.06 -23.05
CA SER A 138 -22.50 -0.71 -21.75
C SER A 138 -21.79 -2.05 -21.90
N TRP A 139 -21.05 -2.44 -20.87
CA TRP A 139 -20.48 -3.78 -20.75
C TRP A 139 -21.56 -4.78 -20.35
N ASP A 140 -22.37 -4.37 -19.39
CA ASP A 140 -23.47 -5.16 -18.86
C ASP A 140 -24.80 -4.83 -19.54
N ARG A 141 -25.70 -5.81 -19.58
CA ARG A 141 -27.03 -5.58 -20.12
C ARG A 141 -27.85 -4.71 -19.17
N LEU A 142 -28.27 -3.54 -19.64
CA LEU A 142 -29.06 -2.58 -18.85
C LEU A 142 -30.55 -2.94 -18.81
N SER A 143 -31.21 -2.54 -17.73
CA SER A 143 -32.67 -2.63 -17.56
C SER A 143 -33.27 -1.29 -17.15
N ILE A 144 -34.59 -1.12 -17.28
CA ILE A 144 -35.26 0.09 -16.79
C ILE A 144 -35.11 0.16 -15.27
N GLY A 145 -34.63 1.31 -14.77
CA GLY A 145 -34.28 1.53 -13.37
C GLY A 145 -32.82 1.24 -13.04
N SER A 146 -32.05 0.63 -13.95
CA SER A 146 -30.61 0.47 -13.79
C SER A 146 -29.92 1.84 -13.80
N ILE A 147 -28.86 1.95 -12.99
CA ILE A 147 -27.92 3.05 -13.06
C ILE A 147 -26.90 2.71 -14.15
N TRP A 148 -26.69 3.63 -15.09
CA TRP A 148 -25.66 3.54 -16.11
C TRP A 148 -24.48 4.44 -15.73
N GLU A 149 -23.28 3.86 -15.59
CA GLU A 149 -22.04 4.53 -15.16
C GLU A 149 -20.81 4.15 -16.02
N GLU A 150 -20.98 3.34 -17.08
CA GLU A 150 -19.93 2.46 -17.61
C GLU A 150 -19.03 3.01 -18.73
N VAL A 151 -19.15 4.27 -19.16
CA VAL A 151 -18.35 4.78 -20.30
C VAL A 151 -17.36 5.89 -19.91
N GLN A 152 -16.09 5.58 -20.15
CA GLN A 152 -14.84 6.32 -19.90
C GLN A 152 -14.68 7.70 -20.60
N LEU A 153 -15.77 8.38 -20.94
CA LEU A 153 -15.72 9.71 -21.58
C LEU A 153 -16.60 10.71 -20.81
N GLY A 154 -16.18 11.02 -19.58
CA GLY A 154 -16.59 12.23 -18.85
C GLY A 154 -17.95 12.17 -18.17
N GLU A 155 -17.94 11.79 -16.89
CA GLU A 155 -18.80 12.32 -15.80
C GLU A 155 -20.33 12.27 -15.93
N GLU A 156 -20.92 11.66 -16.95
CA GLU A 156 -22.38 11.52 -17.05
C GLU A 156 -22.83 10.14 -16.52
N MET A 157 -23.48 10.13 -15.35
CA MET A 157 -24.23 8.98 -14.84
C MET A 157 -25.73 9.21 -15.09
N GLY A 158 -26.50 8.14 -15.27
CA GLY A 158 -27.94 8.29 -15.47
C GLY A 158 -28.78 7.09 -15.07
N ILE A 159 -29.98 7.35 -14.55
CA ILE A 159 -30.98 6.31 -14.32
C ILE A 159 -31.69 6.03 -15.64
N VAL A 160 -31.64 4.78 -16.11
CA VAL A 160 -32.35 4.37 -17.33
C VAL A 160 -33.85 4.42 -17.09
N THR A 161 -34.56 5.34 -17.76
CA THR A 161 -36.02 5.45 -17.63
C THR A 161 -36.75 4.73 -18.75
N LYS A 162 -36.11 4.57 -19.91
CA LYS A 162 -36.70 3.86 -21.05
C LYS A 162 -35.63 3.38 -22.01
N ILE A 163 -35.76 2.17 -22.54
CA ILE A 163 -34.92 1.67 -23.64
C ILE A 163 -35.77 1.68 -24.92
N PHE A 164 -35.27 2.34 -25.96
CA PHE A 164 -35.93 2.38 -27.27
C PHE A 164 -35.40 1.28 -28.18
N THR A 165 -34.08 1.12 -28.22
CA THR A 165 -33.41 0.04 -28.94
C THR A 165 -32.22 -0.45 -28.12
N GLU A 166 -32.02 -1.76 -28.12
CA GLU A 166 -30.81 -2.43 -27.63
C GLU A 166 -30.21 -3.20 -28.79
N THR A 167 -28.89 -3.17 -28.93
CA THR A 167 -28.15 -3.89 -29.97
C THR A 167 -26.94 -4.52 -29.33
N GLU A 168 -26.85 -5.84 -29.44
CA GLU A 168 -25.68 -6.61 -29.02
C GLU A 168 -24.58 -6.39 -30.06
N LEU A 169 -23.41 -5.97 -29.58
CA LEU A 169 -22.21 -5.77 -30.39
C LEU A 169 -21.47 -7.12 -30.38
N ASN A 170 -21.35 -7.75 -31.55
CA ASN A 170 -20.78 -9.11 -31.66
C ASN A 170 -19.40 -9.20 -30.99
N GLU A 171 -19.21 -10.25 -30.18
CA GLU A 171 -17.92 -10.68 -29.62
C GLU A 171 -16.92 -10.95 -30.76
N GLY A 172 -15.91 -10.10 -30.90
CA GLY A 172 -14.72 -10.46 -31.67
C GLY A 172 -13.91 -11.48 -30.86
N GLU A 173 -13.43 -12.56 -31.49
CA GLU A 173 -12.68 -13.67 -30.86
C GLU A 173 -11.32 -13.29 -30.23
N ASP A 174 -11.00 -12.01 -30.02
CA ASP A 174 -9.73 -11.57 -29.43
C ASP A 174 -9.94 -10.92 -28.05
N ASP A 175 -9.89 -11.78 -27.03
CA ASP A 175 -10.08 -11.56 -25.58
C ASP A 175 -9.17 -10.50 -24.89
N MET A 176 -8.52 -9.61 -25.63
CA MET A 176 -7.56 -8.63 -25.06
C MET A 176 -7.91 -7.16 -25.31
N ASP A 177 -8.94 -6.84 -26.10
CA ASP A 177 -9.37 -5.46 -26.42
C ASP A 177 -10.90 -5.34 -26.58
N ASN A 178 -11.69 -6.17 -25.88
CA ASN A 178 -13.14 -6.16 -26.03
C ASN A 178 -13.70 -4.80 -25.61
N GLY A 179 -14.25 -4.07 -26.60
CA GLY A 179 -15.11 -2.88 -26.54
C GLY A 179 -16.52 -3.22 -26.04
N PRO A 180 -17.33 -2.24 -25.60
CA PRO A 180 -18.60 -2.49 -24.91
C PRO A 180 -19.51 -3.46 -25.66
N ASN A 181 -20.21 -4.36 -24.94
CA ASN A 181 -20.99 -5.45 -25.52
C ASN A 181 -22.36 -5.00 -26.04
N TRP A 182 -22.86 -3.85 -25.57
CA TRP A 182 -24.21 -3.38 -25.88
C TRP A 182 -24.19 -1.92 -26.32
N GLU A 183 -24.98 -1.62 -27.34
CA GLU A 183 -25.36 -0.27 -27.73
C GLU A 183 -26.84 -0.03 -27.41
N TYR A 184 -27.13 1.06 -26.71
CA TYR A 184 -28.47 1.46 -26.30
C TYR A 184 -28.85 2.81 -26.90
N ASN A 185 -30.03 2.90 -27.50
CA ASN A 185 -30.75 4.16 -27.63
C ASN A 185 -31.78 4.20 -26.50
N MET A 186 -31.59 5.09 -25.54
CA MET A 186 -32.36 5.11 -24.31
C MET A 186 -32.70 6.52 -23.85
N GLU A 187 -33.70 6.63 -22.99
CA GLU A 187 -33.96 7.80 -22.18
C GLU A 187 -33.35 7.56 -20.80
N ILE A 188 -32.57 8.53 -20.34
CA ILE A 188 -32.01 8.54 -19.00
C ILE A 188 -32.48 9.78 -18.24
N LYS A 189 -32.47 9.69 -16.91
CA LYS A 189 -32.39 10.86 -16.03
C LYS A 189 -30.94 10.99 -15.58
N PRO A 190 -30.17 11.95 -16.14
CA PRO A 190 -28.81 12.18 -15.68
C PRO A 190 -28.83 12.59 -14.21
N PHE A 191 -27.78 12.24 -13.49
CA PHE A 191 -27.56 12.78 -12.16
C PHE A 191 -26.07 12.95 -11.88
N TYR A 192 -25.77 13.88 -10.97
CA TYR A 192 -24.44 14.06 -10.42
C TYR A 192 -24.54 14.31 -8.91
N GLY A 193 -23.49 13.96 -8.18
CA GLY A 193 -23.41 14.23 -6.75
C GLY A 193 -23.12 15.70 -6.47
N GLU A 194 -23.85 16.28 -5.52
CA GLU A 194 -23.48 17.55 -4.89
C GLU A 194 -22.56 17.24 -3.70
N TYR A 195 -21.37 17.82 -3.69
CA TYR A 195 -20.35 17.56 -2.68
C TYR A 195 -19.94 18.85 -1.97
N ASP A 196 -19.85 18.81 -0.65
CA ASP A 196 -19.09 19.80 0.11
C ASP A 196 -17.64 19.35 0.21
N THR A 197 -16.72 20.30 0.08
CA THR A 197 -15.30 20.10 0.34
C THR A 197 -14.91 20.86 1.60
N ILE A 198 -14.41 20.15 2.60
CA ILE A 198 -13.94 20.72 3.86
C ILE A 198 -12.41 20.57 3.90
N LEU A 199 -11.72 21.68 4.13
CA LEU A 199 -10.26 21.76 4.15
C LEU A 199 -9.76 21.88 5.59
N PHE A 200 -8.68 21.17 5.90
CA PHE A 200 -8.02 21.22 7.20
C PHE A 200 -6.53 21.57 7.02
N GLU A 201 -6.00 22.40 7.92
CA GLU A 201 -4.59 22.79 7.92
C GLU A 201 -3.69 21.68 8.49
N THR A 202 -4.19 20.96 9.51
CA THR A 202 -3.45 19.90 10.23
C THR A 202 -4.24 18.59 10.29
N GLU A 203 -3.54 17.49 10.63
CA GLU A 203 -4.19 16.19 10.87
C GLU A 203 -5.03 16.24 12.15
N GLU A 204 -4.56 16.98 13.16
CA GLU A 204 -5.26 17.15 14.42
C GLU A 204 -6.62 17.82 14.23
N ASP A 205 -6.70 18.89 13.43
CA ASP A 205 -7.97 19.56 13.12
C ASP A 205 -8.94 18.62 12.37
N LEU A 206 -8.40 17.84 11.44
CA LEU A 206 -9.16 16.82 10.72
C LEU A 206 -9.72 15.79 11.70
N TRP A 207 -8.89 15.25 12.60
CA TRP A 207 -9.30 14.20 13.51
C TRP A 207 -10.22 14.69 14.62
N GLU A 208 -10.14 15.96 15.03
CA GLU A 208 -11.10 16.56 15.94
C GLU A 208 -12.49 16.68 15.29
N ALA A 209 -12.55 17.13 14.02
CA ALA A 209 -13.81 17.29 13.30
C ALA A 209 -14.37 15.97 12.74
N TRP A 210 -13.50 15.04 12.36
CA TRP A 210 -13.80 13.74 11.76
C TRP A 210 -13.01 12.61 12.41
N PRO A 211 -13.32 12.24 13.67
CA PRO A 211 -12.56 11.23 14.41
C PRO A 211 -12.44 9.87 13.71
N GLN A 212 -13.43 9.48 12.90
CA GLN A 212 -13.41 8.24 12.13
C GLN A 212 -12.24 8.13 11.14
N PHE A 213 -11.62 9.25 10.76
CA PHE A 213 -10.42 9.26 9.90
C PHE A 213 -9.11 9.21 10.69
N HIS A 214 -9.16 9.18 12.02
CA HIS A 214 -7.98 8.92 12.83
C HIS A 214 -7.49 7.48 12.58
N PRO A 215 -6.17 7.21 12.45
CA PRO A 215 -5.65 5.86 12.19
C PRO A 215 -6.08 4.80 13.21
N ASP A 216 -6.31 5.20 14.47
CA ASP A 216 -6.85 4.30 15.52
C ASP A 216 -8.28 3.84 15.24
N ASN A 217 -9.05 4.63 14.50
CA ASN A 217 -10.42 4.31 14.14
C ASN A 217 -10.49 3.64 12.78
N ILE A 218 -9.60 3.94 11.84
CA ILE A 218 -9.57 3.30 10.50
C ILE A 218 -9.15 1.83 10.59
N PHE A 219 -8.05 1.54 11.30
CA PHE A 219 -7.38 0.24 11.22
C PHE A 219 -7.61 -0.61 12.47
N ASP A 220 -7.70 -1.93 12.28
CA ASP A 220 -7.75 -2.90 13.37
C ASP A 220 -6.36 -3.11 13.97
N TRP A 221 -6.02 -2.28 14.95
CA TRP A 221 -4.77 -2.44 15.68
C TRP A 221 -4.77 -3.70 16.55
N SER A 222 -5.91 -4.29 16.87
CA SER A 222 -5.99 -5.50 17.72
C SER A 222 -5.50 -6.77 17.03
N GLN A 223 -5.31 -6.72 15.71
CA GLN A 223 -4.79 -7.83 14.91
C GLN A 223 -3.49 -8.41 15.49
N GLU A 224 -3.55 -9.69 15.87
CA GLU A 224 -2.44 -10.37 16.58
C GLU A 224 -1.30 -10.80 15.67
N LYS A 225 -1.52 -10.90 14.35
CA LYS A 225 -0.51 -11.32 13.38
C LYS A 225 -0.85 -10.86 11.98
N GLY A 226 0.14 -10.72 11.13
CA GLY A 226 -0.07 -10.36 9.73
C GLY A 226 1.18 -10.53 8.88
N HIS A 227 1.14 -9.94 7.70
CA HIS A 227 2.24 -9.94 6.74
C HIS A 227 2.49 -8.51 6.27
N PHE A 228 3.68 -8.25 5.75
CA PHE A 228 3.97 -6.91 5.21
C PHE A 228 3.40 -6.79 3.79
N SER A 229 2.74 -5.68 3.47
CA SER A 229 1.92 -5.47 2.24
C SER A 229 2.61 -5.73 0.90
N ARG A 230 3.94 -5.70 0.86
CA ARG A 230 4.75 -6.00 -0.34
C ARG A 230 5.65 -7.23 -0.21
N SER A 231 5.72 -7.81 0.98
CA SER A 231 6.37 -9.10 1.15
C SER A 231 5.45 -10.19 0.62
N GLU A 232 5.92 -11.11 -0.22
CA GLU A 232 5.15 -12.23 -0.77
C GLU A 232 4.71 -13.26 0.30
N LYS A 233 4.06 -12.81 1.39
CA LYS A 233 3.70 -13.58 2.60
C LYS A 233 4.89 -14.29 3.30
N LYS A 234 6.12 -13.93 2.92
CA LYS A 234 7.37 -14.52 3.45
C LYS A 234 7.78 -13.94 4.80
N PHE A 235 7.50 -12.67 5.02
CA PHE A 235 7.86 -11.94 6.22
C PHE A 235 6.57 -11.71 7.01
N LEU A 236 6.44 -12.36 8.16
CA LEU A 236 5.29 -12.21 9.04
C LEU A 236 5.68 -11.44 10.29
N TRP A 237 4.69 -10.77 10.85
CA TRP A 237 4.80 -10.09 12.13
C TRP A 237 3.75 -10.65 13.09
N LEU A 238 4.04 -10.54 14.38
CA LEU A 238 3.12 -10.89 15.45
C LEU A 238 3.06 -9.76 16.48
N ARG A 239 1.88 -9.54 17.03
CA ARG A 239 1.59 -8.63 18.13
C ARG A 239 1.31 -9.47 19.37
N LYS A 240 2.00 -9.16 20.47
CA LYS A 240 1.70 -9.69 21.81
C LYS A 240 1.50 -8.52 22.73
N GLU A 241 0.32 -8.47 23.37
CA GLU A 241 -0.12 -7.30 24.13
C GLU A 241 -0.13 -6.06 23.22
N ASP A 242 0.74 -5.08 23.45
CA ASP A 242 0.91 -3.85 22.66
C ASP A 242 2.27 -3.78 21.95
N ARG A 243 2.90 -4.93 21.74
CA ARG A 243 4.27 -5.02 21.22
C ARG A 243 4.34 -5.86 19.96
N TYR A 244 5.11 -5.37 18.99
CA TYR A 244 5.31 -5.99 17.70
C TYR A 244 6.64 -6.75 17.66
N TYR A 245 6.61 -7.90 17.01
CA TYR A 245 7.74 -8.79 16.84
C TYR A 245 7.75 -9.29 15.41
N PHE A 246 8.95 -9.50 14.88
CA PHE A 246 9.12 -10.30 13.68
C PHE A 246 8.81 -11.76 14.00
N ASP A 247 7.98 -12.44 13.22
CA ASP A 247 7.55 -13.80 13.56
C ASP A 247 8.71 -14.81 13.44
N PRO A 248 9.19 -15.38 14.55
CA PRO A 248 10.29 -16.34 14.52
C PRO A 248 9.91 -17.65 13.83
N GLN A 249 8.61 -17.99 13.79
CA GLN A 249 8.14 -19.23 13.18
C GLN A 249 8.20 -19.20 11.67
N THR A 250 8.22 -18.02 11.04
CA THR A 250 8.42 -17.94 9.58
C THR A 250 9.87 -17.77 9.18
N PHE A 251 10.76 -17.51 10.14
CA PHE A 251 12.18 -17.27 9.89
C PHE A 251 12.86 -18.41 9.11
N HIS A 252 12.52 -19.66 9.44
CA HIS A 252 13.06 -20.85 8.77
C HIS A 252 12.48 -21.09 7.36
N GLN A 253 11.44 -20.33 6.98
CA GLN A 253 10.76 -20.41 5.69
C GLN A 253 11.23 -19.32 4.72
N ILE A 254 11.89 -18.27 5.24
CA ILE A 254 12.44 -17.20 4.42
C ILE A 254 13.57 -17.81 3.57
N PRO A 255 13.49 -17.75 2.23
CA PRO A 255 14.55 -18.26 1.38
C PRO A 255 15.85 -17.48 1.63
N ALA A 256 16.99 -18.10 1.32
CA ALA A 256 18.21 -17.33 1.11
C ALA A 256 17.94 -16.28 0.02
N GLY A 257 18.44 -15.06 0.18
CA GLY A 257 18.34 -14.05 -0.88
C GLY A 257 18.93 -14.60 -2.18
N THR A 258 18.26 -14.40 -3.30
CA THR A 258 18.77 -14.84 -4.61
C THR A 258 18.99 -13.64 -5.52
N ASN A 259 20.06 -13.68 -6.32
CA ASN A 259 20.37 -12.64 -7.31
C ASN A 259 19.26 -12.41 -8.36
N ALA A 260 18.22 -13.26 -8.41
CA ALA A 260 17.12 -13.22 -9.36
C ALA A 260 15.86 -12.52 -8.82
N GLY A 261 16.03 -11.48 -7.99
CA GLY A 261 14.94 -10.62 -7.52
C GLY A 261 14.14 -11.16 -6.33
N GLY A 262 14.56 -12.27 -5.72
CA GLY A 262 13.94 -12.82 -4.52
C GLY A 262 14.61 -12.30 -3.25
N LEU A 263 13.95 -11.38 -2.55
CA LEU A 263 14.37 -10.89 -1.23
C LEU A 263 14.30 -12.01 -0.19
N GLY A 264 15.36 -12.17 0.59
CA GLY A 264 15.50 -13.28 1.53
C GLY A 264 16.16 -12.91 2.85
N TYR A 265 16.56 -13.93 3.60
CA TYR A 265 17.09 -13.77 4.95
C TYR A 265 18.38 -12.93 4.98
N THR A 266 19.28 -13.16 4.02
CA THR A 266 20.54 -12.41 3.89
C THR A 266 20.31 -10.93 3.61
N ASP A 267 19.30 -10.61 2.80
CA ASP A 267 18.90 -9.24 2.48
C ASP A 267 18.29 -8.53 3.69
N LEU A 268 17.53 -9.26 4.51
CA LEU A 268 16.98 -8.75 5.77
C LEU A 268 18.10 -8.35 6.74
N ILE A 269 19.16 -9.17 6.84
CA ILE A 269 20.33 -8.87 7.67
C ILE A 269 21.08 -7.64 7.16
N LEU A 270 21.28 -7.51 5.84
CA LEU A 270 21.87 -6.31 5.24
C LEU A 270 21.04 -5.06 5.54
N THR A 271 19.72 -5.17 5.40
CA THR A 271 18.79 -4.08 5.69
C THR A 271 18.85 -3.66 7.16
N ALA A 272 18.85 -4.63 8.09
CA ALA A 272 18.99 -4.33 9.52
C ALA A 272 20.35 -3.67 9.85
N GLY A 273 21.44 -4.10 9.20
CA GLY A 273 22.74 -3.45 9.30
C GLY A 273 22.73 -2.03 8.76
N ALA A 274 22.01 -1.79 7.66
CA ALA A 274 21.84 -0.45 7.09
C ALA A 274 21.13 0.50 8.05
N LEU A 275 20.00 0.07 8.63
CA LEU A 275 19.25 0.85 9.61
C LEU A 275 20.10 1.20 10.83
N ARG A 276 20.89 0.24 11.33
CA ARG A 276 21.78 0.44 12.49
C ARG A 276 22.80 1.57 12.28
N HIS A 277 23.30 1.70 11.06
CA HIS A 277 24.37 2.63 10.70
C HIS A 277 23.87 3.83 9.88
N ASN A 278 22.55 4.03 9.79
CA ASN A 278 21.91 5.04 8.94
C ASN A 278 22.42 5.01 7.49
N ALA A 279 22.73 3.83 6.94
CA ALA A 279 23.35 3.71 5.64
C ALA A 279 22.34 3.76 4.47
N TRP A 280 21.55 4.82 4.38
CA TRP A 280 20.46 5.02 3.41
C TRP A 280 20.86 4.77 1.95
N LYS A 281 22.13 5.02 1.62
CA LYS A 281 22.71 4.68 0.32
C LYS A 281 22.52 3.21 -0.08
N ILE A 282 22.60 2.25 0.85
CA ILE A 282 22.39 0.82 0.55
C ILE A 282 20.91 0.47 0.34
N LEU A 283 19.98 1.26 0.88
CA LEU A 283 18.53 1.04 0.73
C LEU A 283 17.98 1.60 -0.59
N SER A 284 18.84 2.25 -1.37
CA SER A 284 18.48 2.84 -2.66
C SER A 284 18.30 1.81 -3.78
N TYR A 285 17.69 2.22 -4.89
CA TYR A 285 17.52 1.37 -6.08
C TYR A 285 18.85 0.75 -6.59
N ARG A 286 19.96 1.48 -6.46
CA ARG A 286 21.30 1.02 -6.83
C ARG A 286 22.16 0.61 -5.64
N GLY A 287 21.56 0.38 -4.47
CA GLY A 287 22.28 0.07 -3.24
C GLY A 287 23.25 -1.11 -3.39
N LEU A 288 22.87 -2.13 -4.17
CA LEU A 288 23.72 -3.30 -4.45
C LEU A 288 25.05 -2.95 -5.14
N GLU A 289 25.13 -1.87 -5.93
CA GLU A 289 26.39 -1.39 -6.52
C GLU A 289 27.41 -0.97 -5.44
N HIS A 290 26.93 -0.67 -4.23
CA HIS A 290 27.74 -0.23 -3.10
C HIS A 290 27.95 -1.32 -2.03
N LEU A 291 27.44 -2.54 -2.23
CA LEU A 291 27.46 -3.60 -1.21
C LEU A 291 28.88 -3.95 -0.74
N GLN A 292 29.83 -4.13 -1.66
CA GLN A 292 31.22 -4.45 -1.28
C GLN A 292 31.89 -3.33 -0.48
N GLN A 293 31.57 -2.08 -0.82
CA GLN A 293 32.04 -0.92 -0.08
C GLN A 293 31.42 -0.90 1.32
N PHE A 294 30.12 -1.13 1.41
CA PHE A 294 29.35 -1.16 2.65
C PHE A 294 29.89 -2.20 3.62
N LEU A 295 30.09 -3.45 3.18
CA LEU A 295 30.61 -4.52 4.03
C LEU A 295 32.04 -4.26 4.51
N ARG A 296 32.86 -3.60 3.69
CA ARG A 296 34.20 -3.19 4.10
C ARG A 296 34.18 -2.08 5.15
N ASP A 297 33.33 -1.09 4.96
CA ASP A 297 33.25 0.08 5.82
C ASP A 297 32.53 -0.25 7.16
N PHE A 298 31.66 -1.27 7.18
CA PHE A 298 30.93 -1.76 8.37
C PHE A 298 31.20 -3.25 8.66
N PRO A 299 32.33 -3.59 9.31
CA PRO A 299 32.77 -4.98 9.48
C PRO A 299 31.87 -5.81 10.42
N ASP A 300 31.12 -5.18 11.33
CA ASP A 300 30.11 -5.87 12.13
C ASP A 300 28.98 -6.41 11.25
N VAL A 301 28.52 -5.62 10.27
CA VAL A 301 27.50 -6.02 9.30
C VAL A 301 28.03 -7.10 8.38
N ALA A 302 29.29 -7.00 7.94
CA ALA A 302 29.92 -8.05 7.14
C ALA A 302 29.91 -9.41 7.83
N ARG A 303 30.29 -9.45 9.11
CA ARG A 303 30.26 -10.67 9.91
C ARG A 303 28.85 -11.24 10.08
N ASP A 304 27.87 -10.39 10.35
CA ASP A 304 26.45 -10.80 10.50
C ASP A 304 25.92 -11.36 9.17
N TYR A 305 26.26 -10.71 8.05
CA TYR A 305 25.89 -11.15 6.70
C TYR A 305 26.55 -12.48 6.31
N GLU A 306 27.86 -12.64 6.53
CA GLU A 306 28.58 -13.90 6.26
C GLU A 306 27.99 -15.05 7.05
N LYS A 307 27.65 -14.82 8.33
CA LYS A 307 26.95 -15.82 9.15
C LYS A 307 25.60 -16.18 8.54
N ALA A 308 24.80 -15.20 8.11
CA ALA A 308 23.51 -15.45 7.49
C ALA A 308 23.61 -16.23 6.17
N VAL A 309 24.65 -15.95 5.36
CA VAL A 309 24.97 -16.72 4.15
C VAL A 309 25.29 -18.17 4.51
N TRP A 310 26.17 -18.39 5.49
CA TRP A 310 26.53 -19.74 5.95
C TRP A 310 25.33 -20.51 6.51
N ASP A 311 24.52 -19.88 7.36
CA ASP A 311 23.32 -20.47 7.95
C ASP A 311 22.33 -20.89 6.85
N SER A 312 22.16 -20.04 5.83
CA SER A 312 21.30 -20.30 4.68
C SER A 312 21.78 -21.48 3.84
N HIS A 313 23.07 -21.50 3.46
CA HIS A 313 23.65 -22.58 2.67
C HIS A 313 23.64 -23.91 3.42
N THR A 314 23.99 -23.89 4.72
CA THR A 314 24.04 -25.10 5.56
C THR A 314 22.64 -25.66 5.75
N SER A 315 21.63 -24.82 6.00
CA SER A 315 20.23 -25.23 6.15
C SER A 315 19.66 -25.81 4.85
N LEU A 316 19.91 -25.16 3.71
CA LEU A 316 19.47 -25.66 2.40
C LEU A 316 20.12 -27.01 2.07
N HIS A 317 21.42 -27.16 2.34
CA HIS A 317 22.15 -28.40 2.07
C HIS A 317 21.70 -29.54 2.99
N ALA A 318 21.46 -29.25 4.28
CA ALA A 318 20.92 -30.22 5.23
C ALA A 318 19.52 -30.70 4.79
N LYS A 319 18.63 -29.76 4.41
CA LYS A 319 17.29 -30.08 3.89
C LYS A 319 17.35 -30.96 2.64
N ARG A 320 18.22 -30.66 1.67
CA ARG A 320 18.40 -31.48 0.46
C ARG A 320 18.87 -32.90 0.76
N LYS A 321 19.63 -33.10 1.83
CA LYS A 321 20.10 -34.42 2.28
C LYS A 321 19.12 -35.14 3.22
N GLY A 322 17.98 -34.53 3.57
CA GLY A 322 17.08 -35.09 4.59
C GLY A 322 17.71 -35.14 5.98
N MET A 323 18.64 -34.23 6.28
CA MET A 323 19.40 -34.18 7.52
C MET A 323 19.07 -32.91 8.31
N THR A 324 19.25 -32.97 9.63
CA THR A 324 19.37 -31.78 10.48
C THR A 324 20.72 -31.09 10.24
N VAL A 325 20.81 -29.78 10.56
CA VAL A 325 22.08 -29.03 10.48
C VAL A 325 23.17 -29.70 11.32
N THR A 326 22.83 -30.17 12.52
CA THR A 326 23.77 -30.90 13.39
C THR A 326 24.29 -32.19 12.77
N GLN A 327 23.42 -32.97 12.10
CA GLN A 327 23.85 -34.18 11.39
C GLN A 327 24.78 -33.84 10.23
N LEU A 328 24.47 -32.80 9.46
CA LEU A 328 25.33 -32.35 8.36
C LEU A 328 26.70 -31.90 8.86
N LEU A 329 26.76 -31.13 9.94
CA LEU A 329 28.03 -30.66 10.52
C LEU A 329 28.87 -31.84 11.02
N ARG A 330 28.26 -32.85 11.65
CA ARG A 330 28.94 -34.08 12.08
C ARG A 330 29.43 -34.97 10.95
N GLU A 331 28.79 -34.92 9.77
CA GLU A 331 29.25 -35.66 8.58
C GLU A 331 30.49 -35.03 7.94
N ARG A 332 30.72 -33.73 8.15
CA ARG A 332 31.80 -32.96 7.52
C ARG A 332 33.02 -32.72 8.42
N LEU A 333 32.90 -32.99 9.72
CA LEU A 333 33.99 -33.02 10.70
C LEU A 333 34.55 -34.44 10.78
#